data_AF-A0A5D6V8A9-F1
#
_entry.id   AF-A0A5D6V8A9-F1
#
_cell.length_a   1.000
_cell.length_b   1.000
_cell.length_c   1.000
_cell.angle_alpha   90.00
_cell.angle_beta   90.00
_cell.angle_gamma   90.00
#
_symmetry.space_group_name_H-M   'P 1'
#
loop_
_entity.id
_entity.type
_entity.pdbx_description
1 polymer ?
#
loop_
_entity_poly.entity_id
_entity_poly.type
_entity_poly.pdbx_seq_one_letter_code
_entity_poly.pdbx_strand_id
1 'polypeptide(L)' 'MNAQLLKLDEFNLVELSHDENAEIEGGFLVQFLAIGAAMAAGVAIYEAGKYTGEFIYHVTH' A
#
# COMPACT_ATOMS: atom_id res chain seq x y z
N MET A 1 28.60 -6.78 15.93
CA MET A 1 28.34 -6.83 14.48
C MET A 1 28.87 -5.54 13.90
N ASN A 2 30.04 -5.57 13.26
CA ASN A 2 30.63 -4.39 12.63
C ASN A 2 29.87 -4.15 11.32
N ALA A 3 29.01 -3.14 11.28
CA ALA A 3 28.46 -2.65 10.03
C ALA A 3 29.64 -2.09 9.23
N GLN A 4 30.13 -2.85 8.25
CA GLN A 4 30.99 -2.30 7.22
C GLN A 4 30.23 -1.13 6.60
N LEU A 5 30.82 0.06 6.67
CA LEU A 5 30.38 1.24 5.93
C LEU A 5 30.40 0.86 4.45
N LEU A 6 29.24 0.42 3.94
CA LEU A 6 29.02 0.16 2.53
C LEU A 6 29.26 1.49 1.81
N LYS A 7 30.29 1.53 0.97
CA LYS A 7 30.58 2.74 0.21
C LYS A 7 29.58 2.81 -0.95
N LEU A 8 28.84 3.91 -1.03
CA LEU A 8 27.75 4.10 -2.00
C LEU A 8 28.24 4.07 -3.47
N ASP A 9 29.50 4.45 -3.68
CA ASP A 9 30.19 4.44 -4.97
C ASP A 9 30.40 3.02 -5.53
N GLU A 10 30.63 2.01 -4.69
CA GLU A 10 30.75 0.60 -5.11
C GLU A 10 29.45 0.05 -5.73
N PHE A 11 28.31 0.65 -5.39
CA PHE A 11 26.99 0.24 -5.89
C PHE A 11 26.42 1.21 -6.93
N ASN A 12 27.19 2.23 -7.35
CA ASN A 12 26.74 3.28 -8.24
C ASN A 12 25.44 3.96 -7.74
N LEU A 13 25.33 4.11 -6.42
CA LEU A 13 24.18 4.72 -5.75
C LEU A 13 24.47 6.20 -5.53
N VAL A 14 23.45 7.02 -5.76
CA VAL A 14 23.48 8.45 -5.48
C VAL A 14 22.75 8.70 -4.16
N GLU A 15 23.35 9.49 -3.29
CA GLU A 15 22.72 9.91 -2.04
C GLU A 15 21.56 10.87 -2.35
N LEU A 16 20.39 10.61 -1.76
CA LEU A 16 19.22 11.45 -1.93
C LEU A 16 19.43 12.80 -1.23
N SER A 17 18.92 13.87 -1.84
CA SER A 17 18.87 15.16 -1.18
C SER A 17 17.94 15.13 0.04
N HIS A 18 18.14 16.08 0.96
CA HIS A 18 17.31 16.17 2.17
C HIS A 18 15.81 16.30 1.84
N ASP A 19 15.49 17.03 0.76
CA ASP A 19 14.11 17.26 0.30
C ASP A 19 13.50 15.97 -0.27
N GLU A 20 14.22 15.23 -1.09
CA GLU A 20 13.76 13.94 -1.63
C GLU A 20 13.56 12.90 -0.53
N ASN A 21 14.42 12.90 0.49
CA ASN A 21 14.30 12.00 1.63
C ASN A 21 13.06 12.37 2.48
N ALA A 22 12.81 13.66 2.68
CA ALA A 22 11.62 14.15 3.37
C ALA A 22 10.32 13.86 2.61
N GLU A 23 10.33 13.84 1.28
CA GLU A 23 9.15 13.45 0.47
C GLU A 23 8.82 11.96 0.64
N ILE A 24 9.84 11.10 0.71
CA ILE A 24 9.67 9.66 0.91
C ILE A 24 9.19 9.37 2.34
N GLU A 25 9.79 10.02 3.35
CA GLU A 25 9.42 9.84 4.76
C GLU A 25 8.12 10.56 5.14
N GLY A 26 7.77 11.64 4.45
CA GLY A 26 6.78 12.63 4.89
C GLY A 26 5.34 12.43 4.43
N GLY A 27 5.03 11.46 3.56
CA GLY A 27 3.60 11.26 3.24
C GLY A 27 3.22 10.32 2.12
N PHE A 28 4.11 9.96 1.18
CA PHE A 28 3.74 9.11 0.05
C PHE A 28 3.20 7.75 0.49
N LEU A 29 3.92 7.06 1.38
CA LEU A 29 3.56 5.70 1.82
C LEU A 29 2.21 5.68 2.53
N VAL A 30 1.95 6.67 3.41
CA VAL A 30 0.70 6.76 4.17
C VAL A 30 -0.48 7.01 3.23
N GLN A 31 -0.34 7.93 2.28
CA GLN A 31 -1.39 8.23 1.30
C GLN A 31 -1.65 7.04 0.38
N PHE A 32 -0.59 6.37 -0.08
CA PHE A 32 -0.69 5.16 -0.90
C PHE A 32 -1.45 4.05 -0.17
N LEU A 33 -1.10 3.79 1.10
CA LEU A 33 -1.79 2.79 1.92
C LEU A 33 -3.26 3.17 2.18
N ALA A 34 -3.57 4.45 2.38
CA ALA A 34 -4.93 4.92 2.59
C ALA A 34 -5.82 4.69 1.36
N ILE A 35 -5.31 4.98 0.16
CA ILE A 35 -6.02 4.71 -1.11
C ILE A 35 -6.22 3.20 -1.29
N GLY A 36 -5.17 2.41 -1.07
CA GLY A 36 -5.25 0.95 -1.15
C GLY A 36 -6.29 0.36 -0.19
N ALA A 37 -6.33 0.85 1.05
CA ALA A 37 -7.30 0.43 2.06
C ALA A 37 -8.74 0.79 1.66
N ALA A 38 -8.98 1.99 1.15
CA ALA A 38 -10.30 2.42 0.69
C ALA A 38 -10.82 1.55 -0.46
N MET A 39 -9.96 1.25 -1.44
CA MET A 39 -10.30 0.38 -2.57
C MET A 39 -10.61 -1.05 -2.10
N ALA A 40 -9.78 -1.62 -1.22
CA ALA A 40 -10.00 -2.95 -0.66
C ALA A 40 -11.34 -3.04 0.11
N ALA A 41 -11.64 -2.02 0.92
CA ALA A 41 -12.92 -1.94 1.64
C ALA A 41 -14.11 -1.88 0.68
N GLY A 42 -14.01 -1.08 -0.39
CA GLY A 42 -15.06 -0.99 -1.41
C GLY A 42 -15.36 -2.32 -2.09
N VAL A 43 -14.32 -3.07 -2.48
CA VAL A 43 -14.47 -4.40 -3.07
C VAL A 43 -15.09 -5.38 -2.08
N ALA A 44 -14.65 -5.39 -0.82
CA ALA A 44 -15.20 -6.27 0.21
C ALA A 44 -16.70 -6.02 0.44
N ILE A 45 -17.13 -4.75 0.47
CA ILE A 45 -18.54 -4.39 0.62
C ILE A 45 -19.36 -4.84 -0.59
N TYR A 46 -18.86 -4.63 -1.81
CA TYR A 46 -19.54 -5.05 -3.03
C TYR A 46 -19.74 -6.57 -3.08
N GLU A 47 -18.68 -7.34 -2.84
CA GLU A 47 -18.74 -8.80 -2.83
C GLU A 47 -19.71 -9.29 -1.74
N ALA A 48 -19.63 -8.75 -0.53
CA ALA A 48 -20.55 -9.11 0.56
C ALA A 48 -22.02 -8.86 0.20
N GLY A 49 -22.32 -7.73 -0.45
CA GLY A 49 -23.66 -7.41 -0.93
C GLY A 49 -24.14 -8.40 -2.01
N LYS A 50 -23.27 -8.71 -2.98
CA LYS A 50 -23.57 -9.68 -4.05
C LYS A 50 -23.88 -11.07 -3.48
N TYR A 51 -23.00 -11.61 -2.63
CA TYR A 51 -23.21 -12.93 -2.00
C TYR A 51 -24.51 -12.98 -1.19
N THR A 52 -24.82 -11.90 -0.47
CA THR A 52 -26.07 -11.81 0.29
C THR A 52 -27.29 -11.84 -0.63
N GLY A 53 -27.26 -11.08 -1.73
CA GLY A 53 -28.33 -11.08 -2.73
C GLY A 53 -28.53 -12.43 -3.39
N GLU A 54 -27.43 -13.10 -3.76
CA GLU A 54 -27.47 -14.46 -4.33
C GLU A 54 -28.07 -15.46 -3.33
N PHE A 55 -27.67 -15.40 -2.05
CA PHE A 55 -28.24 -16.25 -1.02
C PHE A 55 -29.76 -16.06 -0.88
N ILE A 56 -30.21 -14.80 -0.80
CA ILE A 56 -31.65 -14.49 -0.69
C ILE A 56 -32.40 -15.06 -1.89
N TYR A 57 -31.89 -14.87 -3.11
CA TYR A 57 -32.52 -15.40 -4.32
C TYR A 57 -32.70 -16.92 -4.24
N HIS A 58 -31.63 -17.67 -3.92
CA HIS A 58 -31.66 -19.13 -3.87
C HIS A 58 -32.54 -19.70 -2.74
N VAL A 59 -32.81 -18.93 -1.68
CA VAL A 59 -33.66 -19.38 -0.56
C VAL A 59 -35.12 -19.02 -0.78
N THR A 60 -35.42 -18.06 -1.66
CA THR A 60 -36.78 -17.50 -1.82
C THR A 60 -37.46 -17.85 -3.14
N HIS A 61 -36.73 -18.38 -4.11
CA HIS A 61 -37.22 -18.82 -5.42
C HIS A 61 -36.81 -20.27 -5.66
#